data_AF-A0A3B0VMW1-F1
#
_entry.id   AF-A0A3B0VMW1-F1
#
_cell.length_a   1.000
_cell.length_b   1.000
_cell.length_c   1.000
_cell.angle_alpha   90.00
_cell.angle_beta   90.00
_cell.angle_gamma   90.00
#
_symmetry.space_group_name_H-M   'P 1'
#
loop_
_entity.id
_entity.type
_entity.pdbx_description
1 polymer ?
#
loop_
_entity_poly.entity_id
_entity_poly.type
_entity_poly.pdbx_seq_one_letter_code
_entity_poly.pdbx_strand_id
1 'polypeptide(L)'
;MKLKDSEKIKKDLVAAGANLKDAEILSRAAGLSGQSAKAFITTHKLEEFEITEEAQVSLFEMTYKEEEAEAKRLCTKADVQAKYGSCNWAQLSSAIKQILVDLKFRGDYTGGTRRFLQKHVVANDAKGFLFELNKRSNWASLRVPNDRFKRRVSFFRANALIKP
;
A
#
# COMPACT_ATOMS: atom_id res chain seq x y z
N MET A 1 0.08 -3.22 -12.39
CA MET A 1 0.05 -2.84 -13.83
C MET A 1 -1.35 -2.59 -14.37
N LYS A 2 -2.41 -3.28 -13.90
CA LYS A 2 -3.78 -3.10 -14.45
C LYS A 2 -4.29 -1.65 -14.47
N LEU A 3 -3.89 -0.83 -13.51
CA LEU A 3 -4.30 0.58 -13.40
C LEU A 3 -3.14 1.57 -13.62
N LYS A 4 -1.93 1.07 -13.89
CA LYS A 4 -0.77 1.94 -14.14
C LYS A 4 -0.67 2.14 -15.64
N ASP A 5 -0.56 3.40 -16.05
CA ASP A 5 -0.33 3.79 -17.43
C ASP A 5 1.04 3.30 -17.93
N SER A 6 1.10 2.93 -19.21
CA SER A 6 2.31 2.41 -19.86
C SER A 6 3.46 3.40 -19.84
N GLU A 7 3.19 4.69 -20.11
CA GLU A 7 4.24 5.73 -20.08
C GLU A 7 4.78 5.92 -18.67
N LYS A 8 3.90 5.87 -17.66
CA LYS A 8 4.33 5.89 -16.26
C LYS A 8 5.23 4.69 -15.91
N ILE A 9 4.86 3.48 -16.32
CA ILE A 9 5.67 2.27 -16.06
C ILE A 9 7.07 2.43 -16.66
N LYS A 10 7.16 2.83 -17.94
CA LYS A 10 8.43 3.05 -18.62
C LYS A 10 9.28 4.10 -17.89
N LYS A 11 8.67 5.25 -17.55
CA LYS A 11 9.34 6.35 -16.85
C LYS A 11 9.90 5.91 -15.49
N ASP A 12 9.09 5.24 -14.68
CA ASP A 12 9.51 4.79 -13.35
C ASP A 12 10.65 3.77 -13.43
N LEU A 13 10.57 2.82 -14.39
CA LEU A 13 11.62 1.81 -14.62
C LEU A 13 12.95 2.44 -15.01
N VAL A 14 12.94 3.37 -15.98
CA VAL A 14 14.16 4.08 -16.39
C VAL A 14 14.71 4.93 -15.25
N ALA A 15 13.84 5.63 -14.51
CA ALA A 15 14.25 6.43 -13.35
C ALA A 15 14.84 5.57 -12.22
N ALA A 16 14.42 4.31 -12.11
CA ALA A 16 14.97 3.34 -11.17
C ALA A 16 16.27 2.69 -11.64
N GLY A 17 16.75 3.00 -12.85
CA GLY A 17 18.00 2.45 -13.38
C GLY A 17 17.84 1.18 -14.22
N ALA A 18 16.60 0.75 -14.53
CA ALA A 18 16.40 -0.29 -15.53
C ALA A 18 16.81 0.25 -16.91
N ASN A 19 17.39 -0.62 -17.76
CA ASN A 19 17.76 -0.19 -19.09
C ASN A 19 16.51 0.13 -19.93
N LEU A 20 16.66 1.04 -20.89
CA LEU A 20 15.55 1.57 -21.67
C LEU A 20 14.80 0.48 -22.45
N LYS A 21 15.51 -0.49 -23.02
CA LYS A 21 14.90 -1.56 -23.83
C LYS A 21 13.99 -2.45 -22.99
N ASP A 22 14.42 -2.82 -21.79
CA ASP A 22 13.62 -3.62 -20.87
C ASP A 22 12.45 -2.80 -20.33
N ALA A 23 12.66 -1.52 -20.01
CA ALA A 23 11.58 -0.63 -19.61
C ALA A 23 10.50 -0.48 -20.70
N GLU A 24 10.89 -0.38 -21.97
CA GLU A 24 9.98 -0.35 -23.11
C GLU A 24 9.19 -1.66 -23.24
N ILE A 25 9.84 -2.82 -23.09
CA ILE A 25 9.15 -4.11 -23.13
C ILE A 25 8.16 -4.19 -21.96
N LEU A 26 8.62 -4.01 -20.72
CA LEU A 26 7.80 -4.15 -19.52
C LEU A 26 6.62 -3.17 -19.50
N SER A 27 6.78 -1.97 -20.05
CA SER A 27 5.67 -0.99 -20.15
C SER A 27 4.47 -1.49 -20.95
N ARG A 28 4.69 -2.40 -21.92
CA ARG A 28 3.61 -2.99 -22.76
C ARG A 28 2.74 -3.98 -22.00
N ALA A 29 3.16 -4.42 -20.80
CA ALA A 29 2.31 -5.21 -19.92
C ALA A 29 1.28 -4.37 -19.13
N ALA A 30 1.22 -3.05 -19.34
CA ALA A 30 0.16 -2.19 -18.81
C ALA A 30 -1.23 -2.78 -19.11
N GLY A 31 -2.11 -2.79 -18.11
CA GLY A 31 -3.48 -3.33 -18.27
C GLY A 31 -3.59 -4.87 -18.26
N LEU A 32 -2.52 -5.62 -18.52
CA LEU A 32 -2.58 -7.09 -18.60
C LEU A 32 -2.80 -7.74 -17.23
N SER A 33 -3.52 -8.86 -17.21
CA SER A 33 -3.79 -9.66 -15.99
C SER A 33 -4.21 -11.10 -16.33
N GLY A 34 -4.06 -12.03 -15.38
CA GLY A 34 -4.44 -13.43 -15.58
C GLY A 34 -3.69 -14.06 -16.76
N GLN A 35 -4.43 -14.73 -17.65
CA GLN A 35 -3.84 -15.46 -18.78
C GLN A 35 -3.09 -14.55 -19.76
N SER A 36 -3.52 -13.30 -19.96
CA SER A 36 -2.81 -12.38 -20.88
C SER A 36 -1.47 -11.93 -20.31
N ALA A 37 -1.36 -11.71 -19.00
CA ALA A 37 -0.09 -11.43 -18.34
C ALA A 37 0.84 -12.65 -18.41
N LYS A 38 0.31 -13.87 -18.21
CA LYS A 38 1.10 -15.11 -18.35
C LYS A 38 1.64 -15.28 -19.76
N ALA A 39 0.80 -15.07 -20.78
CA ALA A 39 1.23 -15.13 -22.18
C ALA A 39 2.27 -14.06 -22.53
N PHE A 40 2.16 -12.86 -21.96
CA PHE A 40 3.13 -11.78 -22.14
C PHE A 40 4.51 -12.18 -21.62
N ILE A 41 4.59 -12.73 -20.40
CA ILE A 41 5.84 -13.21 -19.79
C ILE A 41 6.53 -14.20 -20.73
N THR A 42 5.80 -15.21 -21.22
CA THR A 42 6.36 -16.24 -22.11
C THR A 42 6.72 -15.72 -23.49
N THR A 43 5.91 -14.83 -24.06
CA THR A 43 6.18 -14.24 -25.37
C THR A 43 7.46 -13.41 -25.37
N HIS A 44 7.73 -12.71 -24.26
CA HIS A 44 8.89 -11.86 -24.07
C HIS A 44 10.06 -12.53 -23.33
N LYS A 45 9.95 -13.83 -23.01
CA LYS A 45 10.97 -14.62 -22.31
C LYS A 45 11.40 -14.01 -20.96
N LEU A 46 10.43 -13.58 -20.17
CA LEU A 46 10.64 -12.86 -18.91
C LEU A 46 10.61 -13.78 -17.68
N GLU A 47 10.59 -15.10 -17.85
CA GLU A 47 10.49 -16.06 -16.74
C GLU A 47 11.64 -15.95 -15.73
N GLU A 48 12.86 -15.75 -16.23
CA GLU A 48 14.08 -15.60 -15.43
C GLU A 48 14.60 -14.15 -15.45
N PHE A 49 13.79 -13.22 -15.98
CA PHE A 49 14.18 -11.82 -16.07
C PHE A 49 14.06 -11.15 -14.70
N GLU A 50 15.13 -10.49 -14.27
CA GLU A 50 15.17 -9.73 -13.04
C GLU A 50 15.88 -8.38 -13.25
N ILE A 51 15.29 -7.31 -12.71
CA ILE A 51 15.96 -6.01 -12.61
C ILE A 51 16.91 -6.02 -11.41
N THR A 52 17.94 -5.17 -11.43
CA THR A 52 18.94 -5.12 -10.35
C THR A 52 18.29 -4.79 -8.99
N GLU A 53 18.91 -5.25 -7.90
CA GLU A 53 18.40 -5.00 -6.54
C GLU A 53 18.23 -3.49 -6.27
N GLU A 54 19.15 -2.67 -6.76
CA GLU A 54 19.07 -1.20 -6.64
C GLU A 54 17.83 -0.65 -7.35
N ALA A 55 17.51 -1.17 -8.54
CA ALA A 55 16.31 -0.79 -9.27
C ALA A 55 15.04 -1.27 -8.55
N GLN A 56 15.05 -2.45 -7.93
CA GLN A 56 13.92 -2.93 -7.12
C GLN A 56 13.66 -2.01 -5.92
N VAL A 57 14.71 -1.64 -5.18
CA VAL A 57 14.61 -0.72 -4.04
C VAL A 57 14.10 0.64 -4.50
N SER A 58 14.68 1.19 -5.56
CA SER A 58 14.28 2.49 -6.11
C SER A 58 12.81 2.52 -6.55
N LEU A 59 12.34 1.48 -7.25
CA LEU A 59 10.92 1.34 -7.62
C LEU A 59 10.01 1.20 -6.40
N PHE A 60 10.47 0.46 -5.38
CA PHE A 60 9.73 0.32 -4.13
C PHE A 60 9.57 1.67 -3.43
N GLU A 61 10.63 2.47 -3.31
CA GLU A 61 10.58 3.79 -2.68
C GLU A 61 9.66 4.76 -3.43
N MET A 62 9.72 4.77 -4.77
CA MET A 62 8.81 5.57 -5.60
C MET A 62 7.36 5.17 -5.36
N THR A 63 7.08 3.86 -5.42
CA THR A 63 5.72 3.33 -5.20
C THR A 63 5.26 3.57 -3.76
N TYR A 64 6.14 3.47 -2.78
CA TYR A 64 5.81 3.73 -1.37
C TYR A 64 5.36 5.17 -1.15
N LYS A 65 6.05 6.15 -1.75
CA LYS A 65 5.66 7.57 -1.69
C LYS A 65 4.27 7.81 -2.29
N GLU A 66 3.96 7.15 -3.41
CA GLU A 66 2.62 7.22 -4.03
C GLU A 66 1.53 6.63 -3.12
N GLU A 67 1.79 5.46 -2.56
CA GLU A 67 0.86 4.75 -1.68
C GLU A 67 0.66 5.49 -0.35
N GLU A 68 1.71 6.15 0.16
CA GLU A 68 1.63 7.07 1.30
C GLU A 68 0.73 8.28 1.00
N ALA A 69 0.95 8.93 -0.16
CA ALA A 69 0.13 10.06 -0.59
C ALA A 69 -1.34 9.65 -0.75
N GLU A 70 -1.62 8.46 -1.29
CA GLU A 70 -2.98 7.95 -1.40
C GLU A 70 -3.59 7.58 -0.05
N ALA A 71 -2.82 7.01 0.88
CA ALA A 71 -3.28 6.76 2.25
C ALA A 71 -3.68 8.06 2.94
N LYS A 72 -2.85 9.11 2.81
CA LYS A 72 -3.16 10.46 3.28
C LYS A 72 -4.45 10.98 2.63
N ARG A 73 -4.54 10.96 1.30
CA ARG A 73 -5.74 11.42 0.57
C ARG A 73 -7.00 10.71 1.04
N LEU A 74 -6.94 9.41 1.28
CA LEU A 74 -8.09 8.61 1.73
C LEU A 74 -8.52 8.92 3.17
N CYS A 75 -7.58 9.26 4.05
CA CYS A 75 -7.88 9.60 5.45
C CYS A 75 -8.27 11.08 5.62
N THR A 76 -7.96 11.94 4.64
CA THR A 76 -8.29 13.38 4.63
C THR A 76 -9.32 13.80 3.60
N LYS A 77 -9.93 12.88 2.82
CA LYS A 77 -10.96 13.26 1.85
C LYS A 77 -12.25 13.77 2.53
N ALA A 78 -12.95 14.69 1.87
CA ALA A 78 -14.06 15.43 2.45
C ALA A 78 -15.16 14.56 3.09
N ASP A 79 -15.61 13.49 2.42
CA ASP A 79 -16.64 12.60 2.97
C ASP A 79 -16.17 11.81 4.19
N VAL A 80 -14.88 11.47 4.25
CA VAL A 80 -14.26 10.82 5.41
C VAL A 80 -14.13 11.81 6.56
N GLN A 81 -13.70 13.04 6.28
CA GLN A 81 -13.61 14.09 7.29
C GLN A 81 -14.98 14.45 7.87
N ALA A 82 -16.00 14.59 7.03
CA ALA A 82 -17.37 14.86 7.48
C ALA A 82 -17.91 13.74 8.39
N LYS A 83 -17.53 12.48 8.12
CA LYS A 83 -18.03 11.32 8.86
C LYS A 83 -17.28 11.03 10.16
N TYR A 84 -15.96 11.20 10.18
CA TYR A 84 -15.12 10.74 11.30
C TYR A 84 -14.32 11.86 11.96
N GLY A 85 -14.31 13.07 11.39
CA GLY A 85 -13.49 14.20 11.81
C GLY A 85 -12.20 14.36 10.98
N SER A 86 -11.50 15.48 11.21
CA SER A 86 -10.31 15.85 10.44
C SER A 86 -9.07 15.07 10.87
N CYS A 87 -8.45 14.33 9.94
CA CYS A 87 -7.17 13.67 10.19
C CYS A 87 -6.01 14.65 10.01
N ASN A 88 -5.28 14.93 11.10
CA ASN A 88 -4.03 15.69 11.04
C ASN A 88 -2.86 14.77 10.64
N TRP A 89 -2.68 14.56 9.34
CA TRP A 89 -1.61 13.69 8.82
C TRP A 89 -0.23 14.10 9.32
N ALA A 90 0.09 15.39 9.42
CA ALA A 90 1.43 15.82 9.84
C ALA A 90 1.78 15.31 11.25
N GLN A 91 0.83 15.41 12.19
CA GLN A 91 1.00 15.05 13.61
C GLN A 91 0.59 13.61 13.96
N LEU A 92 0.11 12.84 12.98
CA LEU A 92 -0.30 11.46 13.20
C LEU A 92 0.90 10.58 13.56
N SER A 93 0.71 9.67 14.53
CA SER A 93 1.71 8.69 14.96
C SER A 93 2.32 7.94 13.78
N SER A 94 3.65 7.78 13.78
CA SER A 94 4.38 7.04 12.75
C SER A 94 3.89 5.60 12.61
N ALA A 95 3.56 4.93 13.71
CA ALA A 95 3.02 3.57 13.69
C ALA A 95 1.65 3.51 13.02
N ILE A 96 0.77 4.48 13.28
CA ILE A 96 -0.55 4.56 12.61
C ILE A 96 -0.34 4.83 11.11
N LYS A 97 0.49 5.81 10.74
CA LYS A 97 0.82 6.11 9.34
C LYS A 97 1.26 4.86 8.59
N GLN A 98 2.27 4.14 9.11
CA GLN A 98 2.81 2.96 8.45
C GLN A 98 1.76 1.85 8.26
N ILE A 99 0.86 1.63 9.23
CA ILE A 99 -0.26 0.71 9.03
C ILE A 99 -1.22 1.21 7.95
N LEU A 100 -1.55 2.50 7.89
CA LEU A 100 -2.43 3.04 6.84
C LEU A 100 -1.81 2.88 5.45
N VAL A 101 -0.49 3.09 5.31
CA VAL A 101 0.22 2.85 4.05
C VAL A 101 0.22 1.37 3.68
N ASP A 102 0.53 0.45 4.61
CA ASP A 102 0.46 -1.01 4.35
C ASP A 102 -0.96 -1.45 3.95
N LEU A 103 -1.99 -0.91 4.61
CA LEU A 103 -3.37 -1.18 4.24
C LEU A 103 -3.68 -0.66 2.84
N LYS A 104 -3.16 0.50 2.44
CA LYS A 104 -3.35 1.04 1.10
C LYS A 104 -2.62 0.21 0.05
N PHE A 105 -1.38 -0.20 0.33
CA PHE A 105 -0.53 -1.03 -0.53
C PHE A 105 -1.16 -2.40 -0.80
N ARG A 106 -1.73 -3.07 0.22
CA ARG A 106 -2.41 -4.36 0.05
C ARG A 106 -3.80 -4.24 -0.58
N GLY A 107 -4.39 -3.05 -0.59
CA GLY A 107 -5.79 -2.82 -0.99
C GLY A 107 -6.82 -3.02 0.14
N ASP A 108 -6.39 -3.07 1.39
CA ASP A 108 -7.25 -3.15 2.57
C ASP A 108 -7.84 -1.83 3.03
N TYR A 109 -7.27 -0.69 2.62
CA TYR A 109 -7.73 0.60 3.12
C TYR A 109 -9.01 1.07 2.41
N THR A 110 -10.08 0.30 2.61
CA THR A 110 -11.40 0.48 2.02
C THR A 110 -12.33 1.29 2.91
N GLY A 111 -13.53 1.61 2.41
CA GLY A 111 -14.57 2.21 3.25
C GLY A 111 -14.95 1.33 4.44
N GLY A 112 -14.87 0.00 4.29
CA GLY A 112 -15.12 -0.96 5.36
C GLY A 112 -14.12 -0.88 6.49
N THR A 113 -12.83 -0.86 6.14
CA THR A 113 -11.74 -0.73 7.12
C THR A 113 -11.78 0.61 7.85
N ARG A 114 -12.11 1.69 7.13
CA ARG A 114 -12.29 3.02 7.75
C ARG A 114 -13.41 3.06 8.78
N ARG A 115 -14.46 2.24 8.68
CA ARG A 115 -15.56 2.25 9.67
C ARG A 115 -15.10 1.97 11.09
N PHE A 116 -14.08 1.13 11.28
CA PHE A 116 -13.58 0.79 12.60
C PHE A 116 -12.26 1.48 12.95
N LEU A 117 -11.37 1.79 11.99
CA LEU A 117 -10.10 2.46 12.30
C LEU A 117 -10.16 3.98 12.31
N GLN A 118 -10.99 4.61 11.47
CA GLN A 118 -10.79 6.03 11.12
C GLN A 118 -10.98 6.98 12.31
N LYS A 119 -11.90 6.68 13.23
CA LYS A 119 -12.09 7.47 14.45
C LYS A 119 -10.82 7.51 15.31
N HIS A 120 -10.07 6.41 15.39
CA HIS A 120 -8.81 6.33 16.14
C HIS A 120 -7.66 7.02 15.40
N VAL A 121 -7.69 7.00 14.06
CA VAL A 121 -6.76 7.78 13.23
C VAL A 121 -6.96 9.28 13.48
N VAL A 122 -8.21 9.77 13.49
CA VAL A 122 -8.52 11.19 13.75
C VAL A 122 -8.11 11.61 15.15
N ALA A 123 -8.38 10.77 16.16
CA ALA A 123 -8.00 11.02 17.54
C ALA A 123 -6.51 10.79 17.84
N ASN A 124 -5.72 10.29 16.87
CA ASN A 124 -4.35 9.80 17.10
C ASN A 124 -4.26 8.81 18.29
N ASP A 125 -5.30 7.99 18.46
CA ASP A 125 -5.49 7.09 19.59
C ASP A 125 -4.85 5.73 19.31
N ALA A 126 -3.61 5.55 19.75
CA ALA A 126 -2.87 4.31 19.55
C ALA A 126 -3.52 3.10 20.25
N LYS A 127 -4.13 3.29 21.43
CA LYS A 127 -4.76 2.21 22.21
C LYS A 127 -5.98 1.66 21.49
N GLY A 128 -6.91 2.55 21.13
CA GLY A 128 -8.11 2.15 20.39
C GLY A 128 -7.80 1.66 18.97
N PHE A 129 -6.80 2.25 18.31
CA PHE A 129 -6.33 1.75 17.02
C PHE A 129 -5.81 0.31 17.12
N LEU A 130 -4.95 0.01 18.10
CA LEU A 130 -4.44 -1.35 18.32
C LEU A 130 -5.56 -2.32 18.67
N PHE A 131 -6.51 -1.91 19.49
CA PHE A 131 -7.66 -2.73 19.86
C PHE A 131 -8.43 -3.17 18.60
N GLU A 132 -8.78 -2.25 17.71
CA GLU A 132 -9.48 -2.57 16.46
C GLU A 132 -8.60 -3.32 15.45
N LEU A 133 -7.30 -2.99 15.38
CA LEU A 133 -6.33 -3.68 14.53
C LEU A 133 -6.21 -5.15 14.91
N ASN A 134 -6.25 -5.47 16.20
CA ASN A 134 -6.10 -6.83 16.74
C ASN A 134 -7.41 -7.65 16.73
N LYS A 135 -8.54 -7.09 16.30
CA LYS A 135 -9.80 -7.85 16.18
C LYS A 135 -9.82 -8.65 14.88
N ARG A 136 -9.70 -9.97 14.96
CA ARG A 136 -9.67 -10.82 13.76
C ARG A 136 -10.93 -10.71 12.89
N SER A 137 -12.10 -10.52 13.52
CA SER A 137 -13.38 -10.35 12.81
C SER A 137 -13.40 -9.18 11.83
N ASN A 138 -12.65 -8.11 12.11
CA ASN A 138 -12.54 -6.94 11.24
C ASN A 138 -11.87 -7.24 9.88
N TRP A 139 -11.17 -8.37 9.76
CA TRP A 139 -10.35 -8.74 8.60
C TRP A 139 -10.89 -9.92 7.80
N ALA A 140 -11.96 -10.57 8.27
CA ALA A 140 -12.46 -11.82 7.70
C ALA A 140 -12.89 -11.67 6.23
N SER A 141 -13.61 -10.59 5.89
CA SER A 141 -14.10 -10.34 4.53
C SER A 141 -13.01 -9.92 3.54
N LEU A 142 -11.87 -9.40 4.03
CA LEU A 142 -10.75 -8.94 3.20
C LEU A 142 -9.75 -10.06 2.88
N ARG A 143 -9.99 -11.29 3.35
CA ARG A 143 -9.10 -12.45 3.17
C ARG A 143 -7.65 -12.15 3.55
N VAL A 144 -7.46 -11.41 4.66
CA VAL A 144 -6.10 -11.11 5.18
C VAL A 144 -5.47 -12.42 5.67
N PRO A 145 -4.30 -12.84 5.14
CA PRO A 145 -3.60 -14.03 5.63
C PRO A 145 -3.26 -13.93 7.12
N ASN A 146 -3.24 -15.05 7.82
CA ASN A 146 -2.99 -15.05 9.26
C ASN A 146 -1.62 -14.48 9.64
N ASP A 147 -0.58 -14.80 8.88
CA ASP A 147 0.75 -14.23 9.06
C ASP A 147 0.74 -12.69 8.91
N ARG A 148 0.14 -12.16 7.83
CA ARG A 148 0.00 -10.71 7.62
C ARG A 148 -0.71 -10.02 8.78
N PHE A 149 -1.81 -10.60 9.26
CA PHE A 149 -2.52 -10.08 10.43
C PHE A 149 -1.61 -10.00 11.67
N LYS A 150 -0.90 -11.09 11.99
CA LYS A 150 0.03 -11.15 13.12
C LYS A 150 1.15 -10.12 12.98
N ARG A 151 1.76 -10.00 11.78
CA ARG A 151 2.83 -9.04 11.51
C ARG A 151 2.39 -7.59 11.72
N ARG A 152 1.19 -7.21 11.28
CA ARG A 152 0.63 -5.87 11.53
C ARG A 152 0.50 -5.57 13.02
N VAL A 153 -0.07 -6.51 13.77
CA VAL A 153 -0.26 -6.35 15.22
C VAL A 153 1.09 -6.27 15.93
N SER A 154 2.03 -7.16 15.61
CA SER A 154 3.38 -7.15 16.20
C SER A 154 4.14 -5.87 15.87
N PHE A 155 4.13 -5.45 14.61
CA PHE A 155 4.72 -4.18 14.18
C PHE A 155 4.14 -3.01 14.97
N PHE A 156 2.82 -2.91 15.07
CA PHE A 156 2.19 -1.79 15.76
C PHE A 156 2.53 -1.78 17.25
N ARG A 157 2.51 -2.94 17.92
CA ARG A 157 2.91 -3.04 19.34
C ARG A 157 4.35 -2.60 19.59
N ALA A 158 5.26 -2.93 18.68
CA ALA A 158 6.67 -2.58 18.82
C ALA A 158 6.96 -1.09 18.56
N ASN A 159 6.13 -0.42 17.77
CA ASN A 159 6.42 0.94 17.27
C ASN A 159 5.46 2.02 17.78
N ALA A 160 4.31 1.65 18.36
CA ALA A 160 3.36 2.62 18.90
C ALA A 160 3.75 3.01 20.33
N LEU A 161 3.85 4.31 20.58
CA LEU A 161 3.92 4.85 21.94
C LEU A 161 2.54 4.72 22.59
N ILE A 162 2.34 3.63 23.34
CA ILE A 162 1.14 3.42 24.14
C ILE A 162 1.39 4.08 25.50
N LYS A 163 0.98 5.34 25.66
CA LYS A 163 1.02 6.00 26.98
C LYS A 163 0.07 5.26 27.93
N PRO A 164 0.48 4.99 29.19
CA PRO A 164 -0.31 4.23 30.16
C PRO A 164 -1.71 4.82 30.40
#